data_AF-A0A1M3BJE9-F1
#
_entry.id   AF-A0A1M3BJE9-F1
#
_cell.length_a   1.000
_cell.length_b   1.000
_cell.length_c   1.000
_cell.angle_alpha   90.00
_cell.angle_beta   90.00
_cell.angle_gamma   90.00
#
_symmetry.space_group_name_H-M   'P 1'
#
loop_
_entity.id
_entity.type
_entity.pdbx_description
1 polymer ?
#
loop_
_entity_poly.entity_id
_entity_poly.type
_entity_poly.pdbx_seq_one_letter_code
_entity_poly.pdbx_strand_id
1 'polypeptide(L)'
;MCPVCGTLLELAESPQATREKAFIEKLVKQGQSKDEIKEALVAQYGDAVLAEPKGSGFSLSAYVVPIIAFVVAVILLAFAVWKWRKAAGKREDRHPEVEGPSDEDRQRLDDDLARYDL
;
A
#
# COMPACT_ATOMS: atom_id res chain seq x y z
N MET A 1 21.34 -18.38 5.94
CA MET A 1 22.21 -18.13 4.76
C MET A 1 23.58 -18.71 5.08
N CYS A 2 24.28 -19.26 4.09
CA CYS A 2 25.64 -19.73 4.32
C CYS A 2 26.57 -18.50 4.42
N PRO A 3 27.15 -18.17 5.60
CA PRO A 3 27.93 -16.95 5.78
C PRO A 3 29.21 -16.92 4.94
N VAL A 4 29.73 -18.10 4.58
CA VAL A 4 30.92 -18.26 3.73
C VAL A 4 30.57 -18.20 2.24
N CYS A 5 29.38 -18.67 1.86
CA CYS A 5 28.97 -18.80 0.46
C CYS A 5 28.28 -17.54 -0.08
N GLY A 6 27.71 -16.71 0.81
CA GLY A 6 26.96 -15.51 0.43
C GLY A 6 25.59 -15.80 -0.19
N THR A 7 25.10 -17.03 -0.10
CA THR A 7 23.82 -17.47 -0.69
C THR A 7 22.89 -18.08 0.35
N LEU A 8 21.62 -18.28 -0.03
CA LEU A 8 20.65 -18.96 0.82
C LEU A 8 21.11 -20.38 1.14
N LEU A 9 20.92 -20.80 2.40
CA LEU A 9 21.43 -22.09 2.89
C LEU A 9 20.84 -23.27 2.10
N GLU A 10 19.58 -23.16 1.66
CA GLU A 10 18.94 -24.19 0.84
C GLU A 10 19.63 -24.38 -0.51
N LEU A 11 20.09 -23.30 -1.14
CA LEU A 11 20.74 -23.30 -2.46
C LEU A 11 22.24 -23.62 -2.39
N ALA A 12 22.85 -23.58 -1.21
CA ALA A 12 24.28 -23.81 -1.05
C ALA A 12 24.61 -25.31 -0.94
N GLU A 13 25.48 -25.78 -1.84
CA GLU A 13 26.00 -27.16 -1.90
C GLU A 13 27.47 -27.27 -1.43
N SER A 14 27.91 -26.35 -0.56
CA SER A 14 29.29 -26.36 -0.05
C SER A 14 29.43 -27.24 1.19
N PRO A 15 30.65 -27.75 1.50
CA PRO A 15 30.91 -28.48 2.74
C PRO A 15 30.57 -27.68 4.02
N GLN A 16 30.62 -26.35 3.95
CA GLN A 16 30.20 -25.48 5.06
C GLN A 16 28.67 -25.53 5.25
N ALA A 17 27.91 -25.39 4.16
CA ALA A 17 26.46 -25.46 4.19
C ALA A 17 25.95 -26.82 4.67
N THR A 18 26.61 -27.91 4.28
CA THR A 18 26.27 -29.26 4.77
C THR A 18 26.46 -29.39 6.29
N ARG A 19 27.53 -28.79 6.84
CA ARG A 19 27.74 -28.78 8.30
C ARG A 19 26.70 -27.95 9.03
N GLU A 20 26.35 -26.80 8.50
CA GLU A 20 25.30 -25.93 9.05
C GLU A 20 23.95 -26.67 9.05
N LYS A 21 23.57 -27.32 7.95
CA LYS A 21 22.35 -28.16 7.85
C LYS A 21 22.36 -29.31 8.87
N ALA A 22 23.47 -30.04 8.98
CA ALA A 22 23.61 -31.13 9.94
C ALA A 22 23.51 -30.64 11.40
N PHE A 23 24.01 -29.44 11.69
CA PHE A 23 23.87 -28.80 13.00
C PHE A 23 22.40 -28.47 13.31
N ILE A 24 21.68 -27.88 12.35
CA ILE A 24 20.23 -27.60 12.48
C ILE A 24 19.46 -28.90 12.73
N GLU A 25 19.70 -29.94 11.92
CA GLU A 25 19.03 -31.23 12.08
C GLU A 25 19.26 -31.85 13.47
N LYS A 26 20.45 -31.69 14.03
CA LYS A 26 20.76 -32.15 15.39
C LYS A 26 19.90 -31.43 16.43
N LEU A 27 19.76 -30.12 16.34
CA LEU A 27 18.95 -29.33 17.29
C LEU A 27 17.46 -29.63 17.15
N VAL A 28 16.97 -29.81 15.91
CA VAL A 28 15.58 -30.24 15.66
C VAL A 28 15.31 -31.62 16.27
N LYS A 29 16.23 -32.58 16.12
CA LYS A 29 16.11 -33.91 16.75
C LYS A 29 16.14 -33.86 18.28
N GLN A 30 16.75 -32.82 18.86
CA GLN A 30 16.74 -32.56 20.30
C GLN A 30 15.43 -31.92 20.78
N GLY A 31 14.50 -31.61 19.88
CA GLY A 31 13.21 -31.00 20.22
C GLY A 31 13.30 -29.51 20.52
N GLN A 32 14.40 -28.84 20.12
CA GLN A 32 14.50 -27.38 20.29
C GLN A 32 13.45 -26.65 19.45
N SER A 33 12.96 -25.56 20.01
CA SER A 33 12.06 -24.63 19.33
C SER A 33 12.80 -23.86 18.23
N LYS A 34 12.04 -23.29 17.30
CA LYS A 34 12.60 -22.51 16.19
C LYS A 34 13.47 -21.35 16.66
N ASP A 35 13.07 -20.67 17.75
CA ASP A 35 13.79 -19.51 18.27
C ASP A 35 15.10 -19.93 18.93
N GLU A 36 15.10 -21.02 19.70
CA GLU A 36 16.32 -21.60 20.28
C GLU A 36 17.31 -22.03 19.20
N ILE A 37 16.82 -22.62 18.10
CA ILE A 37 17.67 -23.01 16.96
C ILE A 37 18.29 -21.77 16.30
N LYS A 38 17.53 -20.70 16.12
CA LYS A 38 18.03 -19.44 15.56
C LYS A 38 19.11 -18.83 16.45
N GLU A 39 18.89 -18.80 17.76
CA GLU A 39 19.86 -18.31 18.74
C GLU A 39 21.14 -19.14 18.71
N ALA A 40 21.01 -20.47 18.68
CA ALA A 40 22.16 -21.38 18.58
C ALA A 40 22.95 -21.18 17.27
N LEU A 41 22.26 -20.95 16.15
CA LEU A 41 22.91 -20.63 14.88
C LEU A 41 23.66 -19.29 14.93
N VAL A 42 23.05 -18.25 15.49
CA VAL A 42 23.70 -16.94 15.66
C VAL A 42 24.92 -17.04 16.58
N ALA A 43 24.81 -17.79 17.68
CA ALA A 43 25.92 -18.02 18.60
C ALA A 43 27.10 -18.75 17.92
N GLN A 44 26.83 -19.68 17.00
CA GLN A 44 27.85 -20.50 16.36
C GLN A 44 28.43 -19.91 15.08
N TYR A 45 27.62 -19.20 14.29
CA TYR A 45 27.94 -18.74 12.93
C TYR A 45 27.85 -17.20 12.76
N GLY A 46 27.39 -16.48 13.78
CA GLY A 46 27.23 -15.03 13.79
C GLY A 46 25.88 -14.57 13.24
N ASP A 47 25.55 -13.29 13.45
CA ASP A 47 24.26 -12.68 13.09
C ASP A 47 23.91 -12.81 11.60
N ALA A 48 24.92 -12.85 10.76
CA ALA A 48 24.80 -12.97 9.32
C ALA A 48 23.98 -14.23 8.94
N VAL A 49 24.09 -15.33 9.70
CA VAL A 49 23.47 -16.61 9.36
C VAL A 49 21.96 -16.55 9.17
N LEU A 50 21.25 -15.65 9.85
CA LEU A 50 19.79 -15.59 9.73
C LEU A 50 19.32 -14.86 8.48
N ALA A 51 20.18 -14.10 7.80
CA ALA A 51 19.78 -13.15 6.75
C ALA A 51 18.64 -12.20 7.18
N GLU A 52 18.38 -12.11 8.49
CA GLU A 52 17.39 -11.24 9.09
C GLU A 52 18.12 -9.96 9.54
N PRO A 53 17.65 -8.76 9.16
CA PRO A 53 18.18 -7.52 9.74
C PRO A 53 17.96 -7.55 11.26
N LYS A 54 18.89 -6.96 12.04
CA LYS A 54 19.01 -7.04 13.52
C LYS A 54 17.80 -6.57 14.38
N GLY A 55 16.60 -6.45 13.84
CA GLY A 55 15.40 -6.08 14.58
C GLY A 55 14.26 -7.06 14.32
N SER A 56 13.79 -7.72 15.38
CA SER A 56 12.50 -8.44 15.41
C SER A 56 11.31 -7.58 14.96
N GLY A 57 11.49 -6.26 14.84
CA GLY A 57 10.48 -5.31 14.37
C GLY A 57 10.38 -5.15 12.84
N PHE A 58 11.30 -5.71 12.03
CA PHE A 58 11.19 -5.59 10.56
C PHE A 58 9.92 -6.27 10.04
N SER A 59 9.61 -7.47 10.56
CA SER A 59 8.39 -8.20 10.22
C SER A 59 7.13 -7.37 10.50
N LEU A 60 7.04 -6.74 11.67
CA LEU A 60 5.87 -5.92 12.01
C LEU A 60 5.77 -4.66 11.15
N SER A 61 6.89 -3.95 10.96
CA SER A 61 6.91 -2.73 10.13
C SER A 61 6.54 -3.00 8.66
N ALA A 62 6.93 -4.16 8.11
CA ALA A 62 6.58 -4.58 6.76
C ALA A 62 5.06 -4.70 6.55
N TYR A 63 4.28 -4.97 7.60
CA TYR A 63 2.81 -4.98 7.54
C TYR A 63 2.19 -3.64 7.97
N VAL A 64 2.73 -2.99 8.99
CA VAL A 64 2.15 -1.75 9.54
C VAL A 64 2.30 -0.58 8.58
N VAL A 65 3.47 -0.44 7.93
CA VAL A 65 3.74 0.65 6.98
C VAL A 65 2.75 0.68 5.81
N PRO A 66 2.49 -0.42 5.07
CA PRO A 66 1.53 -0.39 3.96
C PRO A 66 0.11 -0.10 4.42
N ILE A 67 -0.30 -0.57 5.60
CA ILE A 67 -1.63 -0.26 6.17
C ILE A 67 -1.75 1.24 6.46
N ILE A 68 -0.77 1.83 7.15
CA ILE A 68 -0.76 3.26 7.45
C ILE A 68 -0.77 4.08 6.15
N ALA A 69 0.06 3.72 5.18
CA ALA A 69 0.13 4.40 3.90
C ALA A 69 -1.23 4.38 3.18
N PHE A 70 -1.92 3.23 3.18
CA PHE A 70 -3.25 3.10 2.60
C PHE A 70 -4.29 3.97 3.32
N VAL A 71 -4.32 3.94 4.65
CA VAL A 71 -5.24 4.77 5.46
C VAL A 71 -5.02 6.26 5.18
N VAL A 72 -3.76 6.70 5.15
CA VAL A 72 -3.41 8.10 4.83
C VAL A 72 -3.89 8.47 3.43
N ALA A 73 -3.69 7.61 2.42
CA ALA A 73 -4.14 7.86 1.06
C ALA A 73 -5.67 8.01 1.00
N VAL A 74 -6.42 7.14 1.66
CA VAL A 74 -7.89 7.21 1.72
C VAL A 74 -8.36 8.50 2.39
N ILE A 75 -7.74 8.90 3.51
CA ILE A 75 -8.06 10.15 4.21
C ILE A 75 -7.83 11.37 3.31
N LEU A 76 -6.68 11.40 2.61
CA LEU A 76 -6.37 12.50 1.68
C LEU A 76 -7.37 12.58 0.53
N LEU A 77 -7.76 11.45 -0.05
CA LEU A 77 -8.76 11.40 -1.10
C LEU A 77 -10.14 11.86 -0.61
N ALA A 78 -10.58 11.37 0.55
CA ALA A 78 -11.84 11.79 1.15
C ALA A 78 -11.87 13.30 1.43
N PHE A 79 -10.76 13.85 1.95
CA PHE A 79 -10.62 15.28 2.20
C PHE A 79 -10.64 16.10 0.91
N ALA A 80 -9.95 15.65 -0.15
CA ALA A 80 -9.96 16.30 -1.46
C ALA A 80 -11.37 16.36 -2.05
N VAL A 81 -12.10 15.23 -2.02
CA VAL A 81 -13.49 15.14 -2.48
C VAL A 81 -14.40 16.06 -1.66
N TRP A 82 -14.26 16.07 -0.33
CA TRP A 82 -15.06 16.95 0.53
C TRP A 82 -14.80 18.43 0.24
N LYS A 83 -13.54 18.81 0.00
CA LYS A 83 -13.17 20.19 -0.34
C LYS A 83 -13.72 20.62 -1.70
N TRP A 84 -13.69 19.73 -2.69
CA TRP A 84 -14.31 19.99 -4.00
C TRP A 84 -15.82 20.11 -3.91
N ARG A 85 -16.49 19.29 -3.10
CA ARG A 85 -17.93 19.40 -2.86
C ARG A 85 -18.32 20.70 -2.16
N LYS A 86 -17.56 21.15 -1.15
CA LYS A 86 -17.79 22.45 -0.51
C LYS A 86 -17.55 23.64 -1.45
N ALA A 87 -16.58 23.54 -2.35
CA ALA A 87 -16.36 24.56 -3.38
C ALA A 87 -17.48 24.56 -4.43
N ALA A 88 -18.06 23.40 -4.74
CA ALA A 88 -19.21 23.26 -5.64
C ALA A 88 -20.53 23.73 -5.01
N GLY A 89 -20.75 23.51 -3.70
CA GLY A 89 -21.93 24.03 -3.00
C GLY A 89 -22.03 25.56 -3.00
N LYS A 90 -20.88 26.25 -3.05
CA LYS A 90 -20.84 27.72 -3.23
C LYS A 90 -21.25 28.19 -4.62
N ARG A 91 -21.33 27.28 -5.61
CA ARG A 91 -21.85 27.54 -6.96
C ARG A 91 -23.33 27.23 -7.08
N GLU A 92 -23.88 26.36 -6.22
CA GLU A 92 -25.30 26.01 -6.23
C GLU A 92 -26.18 27.15 -5.67
N ASP A 93 -25.67 27.91 -4.68
CA ASP A 93 -26.29 29.17 -4.24
C ASP A 93 -26.18 30.31 -5.26
N ARG A 94 -25.40 30.10 -6.34
CA ARG A 94 -25.44 30.92 -7.53
C ARG A 94 -26.26 30.19 -8.57
N HIS A 95 -27.57 30.13 -8.34
CA HIS A 95 -28.49 30.14 -9.47
C HIS A 95 -28.05 31.35 -10.30
N PRO A 96 -27.57 31.19 -11.54
CA PRO A 96 -27.46 32.35 -12.41
C PRO A 96 -28.86 32.96 -12.40
N GLU A 97 -29.00 34.24 -12.06
CA GLU A 97 -30.21 34.95 -12.42
C GLU A 97 -30.27 34.81 -13.94
N VAL A 98 -31.02 33.82 -14.41
CA VAL A 98 -31.23 33.62 -15.83
C VAL A 98 -32.17 34.77 -16.15
N GLU A 99 -31.57 35.89 -16.53
CA GLU A 99 -32.29 36.99 -17.14
C GLU A 99 -33.06 36.32 -18.28
N GLY A 100 -34.39 36.30 -18.14
CA GLY A 100 -35.25 35.62 -19.10
C GLY A 100 -34.95 36.14 -20.50
N PRO A 101 -35.31 35.38 -21.56
CA PRO A 101 -35.09 35.79 -22.94
C PRO A 101 -35.51 37.25 -23.12
N SER A 102 -34.73 38.03 -23.87
CA SER A 102 -35.09 39.42 -24.14
C SER A 102 -36.42 39.48 -24.88
N ASP A 103 -37.11 40.62 -24.86
CA ASP A 103 -38.39 40.74 -25.57
C ASP A 103 -38.24 40.49 -27.09
N GLU A 104 -37.05 40.75 -27.63
CA GLU A 104 -36.68 40.42 -29.01
C GLU A 104 -36.58 38.90 -29.22
N ASP A 105 -35.97 38.17 -28.28
CA ASP A 105 -35.90 36.70 -28.34
C ASP A 105 -37.28 36.05 -28.21
N ARG A 106 -38.18 36.63 -27.40
CA ARG A 106 -39.57 36.18 -27.29
C ARG A 106 -40.33 36.38 -28.59
N GLN A 107 -40.20 37.56 -29.21
CA GLN A 107 -40.84 37.84 -30.51
C GLN A 107 -40.35 36.90 -31.61
N ARG A 108 -39.04 36.63 -31.68
CA ARG A 108 -38.49 35.69 -32.66
C ARG A 108 -39.02 34.27 -32.46
N LEU A 109 -39.19 33.85 -31.20
CA LEU A 109 -39.76 32.55 -30.88
C LEU A 109 -41.24 32.46 -31.28
N ASP A 110 -42.01 33.50 -31.01
CA ASP A 110 -43.44 33.57 -31.40
C ASP A 110 -43.59 33.56 -32.93
N ASP A 111 -42.73 34.28 -33.67
CA ASP A 111 -42.71 34.28 -35.13
C ASP A 111 -42.33 32.89 -35.70
N ASP A 112 -41.37 32.21 -35.09
CA ASP A 112 -41.01 30.85 -35.48
C ASP A 112 -42.14 29.86 -35.15
N LEU A 113 -42.80 29.96 -33.99
CA LEU A 113 -43.97 29.12 -33.68
C LEU A 113 -45.11 29.36 -34.69
N ALA A 114 -45.43 30.61 -35.00
CA ALA A 114 -46.47 30.97 -35.96
C ALA A 114 -46.17 30.49 -37.39
N ARG A 115 -44.91 30.24 -37.72
CA ARG A 115 -44.52 29.63 -39.01
C ARG A 115 -44.79 28.13 -39.07
N TYR A 116 -44.80 27.44 -37.92
CA TYR A 116 -44.93 25.98 -37.83
C TYR A 116 -46.28 25.49 -37.31
N ASP A 117 -47.09 26.34 -36.66
CA ASP A 117 -48.50 26.06 -36.41
C ASP A 117 -49.32 26.39 -37.68
N LEU A 118 -49.85 25.33 -38.30
CA LEU A 118 -50.77 25.37 -39.47
C LEU A 118 -52.16 25.90 -39.10
#